data_AF-A0A8J1YTB6-F1
#
_entry.id   AF-A0A8J1YTB6-F1
#
_cell.length_a   1.000
_cell.length_b   1.000
_cell.length_c   1.000
_cell.angle_alpha   90.00
_cell.angle_beta   90.00
_cell.angle_gamma   90.00
#
_symmetry.space_group_name_H-M   'P 1'
#
loop_
_entity.id
_entity.type
_entity.pdbx_description
1 polymer ?
#
loop_
_entity_poly.entity_id
_entity_poly.type
_entity_poly.pdbx_seq_one_letter_code
_entity_poly.pdbx_strand_id
1 'polypeptide(L)'
;MAPVRYDLAVASWRNSDVISIVSASGSPIAYFPLDFIMKGGQPEWTYVILAIQQITDQAIGTQWGLQDTDGQVVSAEAIPRAGKFIYGTQVSQALMRKTVFLIHPLPEVLNTSVAINPPLQEASNFRINVIARDGTCLLTDVPHNKCTAAHIAPYSRPDVYMQLLNITYDPPLFDASCGLLLRDELHHSFDRLEWSLYHKDGSFYVHCFTLSQSEIATLHGKKISPDRFRGLEESRPDRRLVDWHYKQCLMAHIRGFSANMD
;
A
#
# COMPACT_ATOMS: atom_id res chain seq x y z
N MET A 1 -12.29 20.43 11.02
CA MET A 1 -12.45 19.24 10.16
C MET A 1 -12.49 18.01 11.04
N ALA A 2 -13.44 17.10 10.82
CA ALA A 2 -13.37 15.78 11.43
C ALA A 2 -12.14 15.04 10.87
N PRO A 3 -11.40 14.26 11.68
CA PRO A 3 -10.28 13.47 11.18
C PRO A 3 -10.78 12.50 10.10
N VAL A 4 -10.05 12.39 9.00
CA VAL A 4 -10.34 11.39 7.95
C VAL A 4 -10.26 10.01 8.59
N ARG A 5 -11.37 9.27 8.53
CA ARG A 5 -11.50 7.93 9.10
C ARG A 5 -11.56 6.89 7.98
N TYR A 6 -10.65 5.93 8.07
CA TYR A 6 -10.59 4.75 7.21
C TYR A 6 -11.14 3.56 8.00
N ASP A 7 -12.07 2.83 7.41
CA ASP A 7 -12.55 1.58 7.99
C ASP A 7 -11.46 0.50 7.88
N LEU A 8 -11.37 -0.36 8.90
CA LEU A 8 -10.48 -1.52 8.81
C LEU A 8 -10.93 -2.45 7.67
N ALA A 9 -9.98 -3.12 7.02
CA ALA A 9 -10.26 -4.10 5.97
C ALA A 9 -11.23 -5.19 6.46
N VAL A 10 -11.12 -5.62 7.73
CA VAL A 10 -12.06 -6.59 8.33
C VAL A 10 -13.52 -6.11 8.32
N ALA A 11 -13.77 -4.80 8.35
CA ALA A 11 -15.11 -4.25 8.24
C ALA A 11 -15.67 -4.30 6.81
N SER A 12 -14.78 -4.34 5.80
CA SER A 12 -15.17 -4.50 4.40
C SER A 12 -15.24 -5.97 3.98
N TRP A 13 -14.41 -6.83 4.55
CA TRP A 13 -14.34 -8.27 4.30
C TRP A 13 -15.18 -9.06 5.32
N ARG A 14 -16.43 -8.64 5.57
CA ARG A 14 -17.25 -9.07 6.74
C ARG A 14 -17.49 -10.57 6.88
N ASN A 15 -17.43 -11.32 5.79
CA ASN A 15 -17.65 -12.77 5.78
C ASN A 15 -16.34 -13.57 5.95
N SER A 16 -15.21 -12.87 6.11
CA SER A 16 -13.92 -13.48 6.34
C SER A 16 -13.68 -13.69 7.82
N ASP A 17 -13.09 -14.83 8.17
CA ASP A 17 -12.45 -14.98 9.47
C ASP A 17 -11.29 -13.96 9.63
N VAL A 18 -10.86 -13.73 10.87
CA VAL A 18 -9.90 -12.67 11.21
C VAL A 18 -8.63 -13.25 11.83
N ILE A 19 -7.50 -12.72 11.39
CA ILE A 19 -6.19 -12.84 12.04
C ILE A 19 -5.96 -11.57 12.85
N SER A 20 -5.91 -11.71 14.17
CA SER A 20 -5.66 -10.63 15.11
C SER A 20 -4.22 -10.67 15.58
N ILE A 21 -3.46 -9.62 15.32
CA ILE A 21 -2.08 -9.49 15.76
C ILE A 21 -2.02 -8.53 16.95
N VAL A 22 -1.47 -8.98 18.06
CA VAL A 22 -1.28 -8.17 19.27
C VAL A 22 0.18 -8.15 19.69
N SER A 23 0.58 -7.15 20.47
CA SER A 23 1.88 -7.14 21.15
C SER A 23 1.93 -8.17 22.27
N ALA A 24 3.13 -8.40 22.83
CA ALA A 24 3.31 -9.19 24.05
C ALA A 24 2.49 -8.64 25.24
N SER A 25 2.24 -7.32 25.29
CA SER A 25 1.38 -6.69 26.29
C SER A 25 -0.13 -6.83 26.02
N GLY A 26 -0.51 -7.50 24.92
CA GLY A 26 -1.89 -7.69 24.50
C GLY A 26 -2.50 -6.51 23.73
N SER A 27 -1.72 -5.45 23.45
CA SER A 27 -2.18 -4.28 22.70
C SER A 27 -2.38 -4.64 21.23
N PRO A 28 -3.48 -4.24 20.57
CA PRO A 28 -3.69 -4.47 19.14
C PRO A 28 -2.59 -3.84 18.28
N ILE A 29 -2.16 -4.58 17.25
CA ILE A 29 -1.22 -4.12 16.23
C ILE A 29 -1.90 -4.07 14.87
N ALA A 30 -2.56 -5.15 14.47
CA ALA A 30 -3.13 -5.29 13.14
C ALA A 30 -4.26 -6.32 13.09
N TYR A 31 -5.20 -6.11 12.18
CA TYR A 31 -6.27 -7.06 11.88
C TYR A 31 -6.29 -7.35 10.39
N PHE A 32 -6.14 -8.62 10.03
CA PHE A 32 -6.20 -9.07 8.65
C PHE A 32 -7.44 -9.94 8.45
N PRO A 33 -8.26 -9.68 7.41
CA PRO A 33 -9.18 -10.70 6.92
C PRO A 33 -8.37 -11.89 6.39
N LEU A 34 -8.70 -13.10 6.81
CA LEU A 34 -8.07 -14.32 6.29
C LEU A 34 -8.24 -14.42 4.77
N ASP A 35 -9.43 -14.16 4.24
CA ASP A 35 -9.71 -14.20 2.80
C ASP A 35 -8.88 -13.18 2.00
N PHE A 36 -8.57 -12.02 2.58
CA PHE A 36 -7.68 -11.04 1.96
C PHE A 36 -6.28 -11.64 1.73
N ILE A 37 -5.78 -12.45 2.67
CA ILE A 37 -4.46 -13.07 2.50
C ILE A 37 -4.56 -14.25 1.53
N MET A 38 -5.57 -15.11 1.73
CA MET A 38 -5.76 -16.32 0.93
C MET A 38 -6.00 -16.02 -0.55
N LYS A 39 -6.69 -14.90 -0.85
CA LYS A 39 -7.00 -14.48 -2.22
C LYS A 39 -6.01 -13.44 -2.75
N GLY A 40 -5.08 -12.92 -1.94
CA GLY A 40 -4.09 -11.90 -2.33
C GLY A 40 -2.99 -12.41 -3.27
N GLY A 41 -3.02 -13.69 -3.62
CA GLY A 41 -2.04 -14.33 -4.49
C GLY A 41 -0.82 -14.87 -3.74
N GLN A 42 -0.69 -14.61 -2.43
CA GLN A 42 0.44 -15.06 -1.59
C GLN A 42 -0.05 -15.51 -0.20
N PRO A 43 -0.55 -16.75 -0.08
CA PRO A 43 -1.23 -17.24 1.12
C PRO A 43 -0.23 -17.78 2.17
N GLU A 44 0.85 -17.04 2.47
CA GLU A 44 1.84 -17.44 3.49
C GLU A 44 1.93 -16.43 4.64
N TRP A 45 2.30 -16.91 5.83
CA TRP A 45 2.60 -16.04 6.99
C TRP A 45 3.68 -15.01 6.71
N THR A 46 4.59 -15.29 5.79
CA THR A 46 5.62 -14.36 5.31
C THR A 46 5.00 -13.01 4.92
N TYR A 47 3.87 -13.00 4.21
CA TYR A 47 3.17 -11.76 3.86
C TYR A 47 2.75 -10.98 5.11
N VAL A 48 2.10 -11.65 6.06
CA VAL A 48 1.59 -11.04 7.29
C VAL A 48 2.73 -10.43 8.10
N ILE A 49 3.85 -11.16 8.25
CA ILE A 49 5.04 -10.70 8.98
C ILE A 49 5.64 -9.45 8.32
N LEU A 50 5.80 -9.46 6.99
CA LEU A 50 6.32 -8.32 6.24
C LEU A 50 5.37 -7.11 6.33
N ALA A 51 4.05 -7.33 6.28
CA ALA A 51 3.08 -6.26 6.45
C ALA A 51 3.15 -5.62 7.84
N ILE A 52 3.30 -6.43 8.90
CA ILE A 52 3.50 -5.92 10.28
C ILE A 52 4.80 -5.10 10.37
N GLN A 53 5.90 -5.61 9.81
CA GLN A 53 7.20 -4.91 9.80
C GLN A 53 7.11 -3.52 9.15
N GLN A 54 6.26 -3.35 8.14
CA GLN A 54 6.04 -2.05 7.51
C GLN A 54 5.33 -1.04 8.42
N ILE A 55 4.47 -1.50 9.33
CA ILE A 55 3.62 -0.67 10.21
C ILE A 55 4.10 -0.58 11.67
N THR A 56 5.18 -1.29 12.03
CA THR A 56 5.82 -1.24 13.36
C THR A 56 7.26 -0.71 13.29
N ASP A 57 7.73 -0.04 14.35
CA ASP A 57 9.14 0.26 14.54
C ASP A 57 9.80 -0.90 15.29
N GLN A 58 10.94 -1.35 14.79
CA GLN A 58 11.67 -2.47 15.36
C GLN A 58 13.03 -2.00 15.82
N ALA A 59 13.38 -2.37 17.06
CA ALA A 59 14.73 -2.17 17.55
C ALA A 59 15.71 -2.95 16.66
N ILE A 60 16.79 -2.27 16.24
CA ILE A 60 17.82 -2.86 15.39
C ILE A 60 18.45 -4.04 16.13
N GLY A 61 18.65 -5.16 15.42
CA GLY A 61 19.32 -6.34 15.94
C GLY A 61 18.45 -7.30 16.77
N THR A 62 17.12 -7.09 16.81
CA THR A 62 16.22 -8.03 17.48
C THR A 62 15.46 -8.92 16.49
N GLN A 63 15.40 -10.22 16.76
CA GLN A 63 14.63 -11.16 15.94
C GLN A 63 13.16 -11.15 16.38
N TRP A 64 12.32 -10.48 15.59
CA TRP A 64 10.88 -10.43 15.80
C TRP A 64 10.20 -11.59 15.07
N GLY A 65 9.20 -12.20 15.71
CA GLY A 65 8.44 -13.30 15.13
C GLY A 65 6.98 -13.28 15.56
N LEU A 66 6.18 -14.13 14.90
CA LEU A 66 4.82 -14.42 15.31
C LEU A 66 4.80 -15.69 16.14
N GLN A 67 4.01 -15.66 17.21
CA GLN A 67 3.66 -16.82 18.02
C GLN A 67 2.15 -16.95 18.11
N ASP A 68 1.65 -18.17 18.22
CA ASP A 68 0.26 -18.37 18.63
C ASP A 68 0.08 -18.18 20.15
N THR A 69 -1.16 -18.36 20.62
CA THR A 69 -1.50 -18.19 22.03
C THR A 69 -0.86 -19.22 22.95
N ASP A 70 -0.36 -20.33 22.41
CA ASP A 70 0.34 -21.38 23.16
C ASP A 70 1.85 -21.15 23.20
N GLY A 71 2.33 -20.04 22.61
CA GLY A 71 3.75 -19.67 22.54
C GLY A 71 4.51 -20.40 21.44
N GLN A 72 3.82 -21.14 20.55
CA GLN A 72 4.50 -21.81 19.44
C GLN A 72 4.82 -20.80 18.34
N VAL A 73 6.05 -20.86 17.85
CA VAL A 73 6.50 -20.00 16.75
C VAL A 73 5.79 -20.38 15.47
N VAL A 74 5.21 -19.38 14.81
CA VAL A 74 4.54 -19.54 13.53
C VAL A 74 5.59 -19.60 12.42
N SER A 75 5.58 -20.68 11.64
CA SER A 75 6.42 -20.79 10.45
C SER A 75 5.99 -19.78 9.38
N ALA A 76 6.95 -19.02 8.85
CA ALA A 76 6.71 -18.00 7.83
C ALA A 76 6.21 -18.59 6.49
N GLU A 77 6.54 -19.85 6.19
CA GLU A 77 6.16 -20.54 4.97
C GLU A 77 4.80 -21.24 5.08
N ALA A 78 4.24 -21.34 6.29
CA ALA A 78 2.95 -21.99 6.49
C ALA A 78 1.78 -21.11 6.02
N ILE A 79 0.66 -21.77 5.73
CA ILE A 79 -0.60 -21.10 5.38
C ILE A 79 -1.20 -20.43 6.63
N PRO A 80 -1.62 -19.17 6.56
CA PRO A 80 -2.30 -18.49 7.65
C PRO A 80 -3.61 -19.14 8.05
N ARG A 81 -3.90 -19.05 9.34
CA ARG A 81 -5.16 -19.51 9.94
C ARG A 81 -5.74 -18.38 10.80
N ALA A 82 -7.06 -18.34 10.88
CA ALA A 82 -7.75 -17.40 11.76
C ALA A 82 -7.34 -17.60 13.23
N GLY A 83 -7.41 -16.51 14.01
CA GLY A 83 -7.10 -16.55 15.43
C GLY A 83 -6.29 -15.34 15.90
N LYS A 84 -5.84 -15.43 17.14
CA LYS A 84 -5.02 -14.42 17.80
C LYS A 84 -3.55 -14.85 17.80
N PHE A 85 -2.67 -13.94 17.41
CA PHE A 85 -1.23 -14.15 17.35
C PHE A 85 -0.50 -13.00 18.02
N ILE A 86 0.62 -13.33 18.65
CA ILE A 86 1.46 -12.41 19.39
C ILE A 86 2.65 -12.07 18.50
N TYR A 87 2.82 -10.79 18.20
CA TYR A 87 4.01 -10.26 17.55
C TYR A 87 4.96 -9.71 18.60
N GLY A 88 6.16 -10.28 18.65
CA GLY A 88 7.08 -10.00 19.73
C GLY A 88 8.42 -10.67 19.54
N THR A 89 9.29 -10.37 20.49
CA THR A 89 10.54 -11.07 20.73
C THR A 89 10.31 -12.02 21.90
N GLN A 90 11.13 -13.07 22.07
CA GLN A 90 11.04 -13.91 23.27
C GLN A 90 11.41 -13.14 24.56
N VAL A 91 12.05 -11.98 24.43
CA VAL A 91 12.44 -11.11 25.53
C VAL A 91 11.60 -9.83 25.46
N SER A 92 10.41 -9.89 26.07
CA SER A 92 9.43 -8.82 26.22
C SER A 92 10.04 -7.41 26.20
N GLN A 93 9.98 -6.74 25.05
CA GLN A 93 10.27 -5.31 24.93
C GLN A 93 9.11 -4.57 24.29
N ALA A 94 8.95 -3.32 24.70
CA ALA A 94 7.92 -2.41 24.23
C ALA A 94 8.02 -2.23 22.71
N LEU A 95 6.98 -2.63 22.00
CA LEU A 95 6.84 -2.37 20.57
C LEU A 95 6.49 -0.89 20.37
N MET A 96 7.38 -0.13 19.74
CA MET A 96 7.07 1.23 19.31
C MET A 96 6.28 1.15 17.99
N ARG A 97 5.10 1.78 17.97
CA ARG A 97 4.28 1.87 16.77
C ARG A 97 4.87 2.95 15.84
N LYS A 98 4.96 2.68 14.52
CA LYS A 98 5.41 3.69 13.54
C LYS A 98 4.45 4.88 13.54
N THR A 99 4.97 6.09 13.78
CA THR A 99 4.16 7.32 13.85
C THR A 99 4.26 8.16 12.57
N VAL A 100 4.30 7.54 11.38
CA VAL A 100 4.31 8.34 10.14
C VAL A 100 3.27 7.83 9.16
N PHE A 101 2.05 8.34 9.33
CA PHE A 101 0.99 8.34 8.32
C PHE A 101 1.16 9.64 7.52
N LEU A 102 1.66 9.56 6.27
CA LEU A 102 2.09 10.76 5.54
C LEU A 102 1.00 11.36 4.65
N ILE A 103 -0.18 10.75 4.60
CA ILE A 103 -1.34 11.29 3.87
C ILE A 103 -2.19 12.09 4.85
N HIS A 104 -1.64 13.23 5.27
CA HIS A 104 -2.51 14.37 5.50
C HIS A 104 -2.36 15.27 4.29
N PRO A 105 -3.46 15.60 3.58
CA PRO A 105 -3.48 16.85 2.85
C PRO A 105 -3.14 17.93 3.88
N LEU A 106 -2.24 18.87 3.52
CA LEU A 106 -2.14 20.10 4.30
C LEU A 106 -3.56 20.66 4.47
N PRO A 107 -3.92 21.21 5.65
CA PRO A 107 -5.16 21.96 5.77
C PRO A 107 -5.19 23.00 4.63
N GLU A 108 -6.35 23.20 4.01
CA GLU A 108 -6.65 24.19 2.94
C GLU A 108 -6.15 25.63 3.23
N VAL A 109 -5.60 25.87 4.43
CA VAL A 109 -5.10 27.17 4.93
C VAL A 109 -3.66 27.47 4.50
N LEU A 110 -2.97 26.56 3.79
CA LEU A 110 -1.72 26.88 3.06
C LEU A 110 -1.97 27.06 1.55
N ASN A 111 -3.08 27.73 1.21
CA ASN A 111 -3.34 28.33 -0.12
C ASN A 111 -2.43 29.54 -0.43
N THR A 112 -1.25 29.63 0.19
CA THR A 112 -0.22 30.64 -0.11
C THR A 112 1.11 30.05 -0.57
N SER A 113 1.19 28.73 -0.75
CA SER A 113 2.22 28.14 -1.60
C SER A 113 1.61 27.99 -2.97
N VAL A 114 2.00 28.86 -3.90
CA VAL A 114 1.71 28.84 -5.35
C VAL A 114 1.22 27.45 -5.78
N ALA A 115 -0.03 27.33 -6.24
CA ALA A 115 -0.47 26.16 -6.98
C ALA A 115 0.52 25.96 -8.13
N ILE A 116 1.48 25.04 -7.94
CA ILE A 116 2.39 24.63 -9.00
C ILE A 116 1.51 23.79 -9.91
N ASN A 117 0.73 24.45 -10.76
CA ASN A 117 0.21 23.81 -11.95
C ASN A 117 1.44 23.49 -12.77
N PRO A 118 1.76 22.22 -13.02
CA PRO A 118 2.87 21.91 -13.89
C PRO A 118 2.66 22.57 -15.24
N PRO A 119 3.73 22.98 -15.92
CA PRO A 119 3.65 23.37 -17.32
C PRO A 119 2.83 22.32 -18.07
N LEU A 120 1.81 22.75 -18.83
CA LEU A 120 0.91 21.85 -19.57
C LEU A 120 1.68 20.80 -20.39
N GLN A 121 2.89 21.16 -20.86
CA GLN A 121 3.78 20.29 -21.61
C GLN A 121 4.34 19.13 -20.77
N GLU A 122 4.74 19.34 -19.52
CA GLU A 122 5.28 18.29 -18.65
C GLU A 122 4.18 17.32 -18.21
N ALA A 123 3.00 17.84 -17.85
CA ALA A 123 1.82 17.02 -17.56
C ALA A 123 1.40 16.19 -18.79
N SER A 124 1.49 16.78 -19.99
CA SER A 124 1.23 16.08 -21.25
C SER A 124 2.28 14.99 -21.52
N ASN A 125 3.57 15.27 -21.31
CA ASN A 125 4.65 14.32 -21.51
C ASN A 125 4.57 13.14 -20.54
N PHE A 126 4.30 13.40 -19.27
CA PHE A 126 4.06 12.33 -18.27
C PHE A 126 2.96 11.39 -18.72
N ARG A 127 1.79 11.94 -19.11
CA ARG A 127 0.67 11.14 -19.62
C ARG A 127 1.08 10.32 -20.84
N ILE A 128 1.75 10.93 -21.81
CA ILE A 128 2.19 10.24 -23.03
C ILE A 128 3.15 9.09 -22.69
N ASN A 129 4.12 9.31 -21.81
CA ASN A 129 5.12 8.30 -21.43
C ASN A 129 4.48 7.13 -20.68
N VAL A 130 3.55 7.40 -19.75
CA VAL A 130 2.78 6.37 -19.05
C VAL A 130 1.91 5.58 -20.05
N ILE A 131 1.28 6.25 -21.02
CA ILE A 131 0.52 5.58 -22.09
C ILE A 131 1.43 4.72 -22.97
N ALA A 132 2.62 5.20 -23.34
CA ALA A 132 3.56 4.45 -24.17
C ALA A 132 4.03 3.17 -23.45
N ARG A 133 4.25 3.24 -22.13
CA ARG A 133 4.63 2.10 -21.28
C ARG A 133 3.49 1.10 -21.10
N ASP A 134 2.30 1.56 -20.73
CA ASP A 134 1.21 0.68 -20.29
C ASP A 134 0.27 0.27 -21.44
N GLY A 135 0.09 1.14 -22.45
CA GLY A 135 -0.77 0.96 -23.62
C GLY A 135 -2.29 0.99 -23.35
N THR A 136 -2.72 0.37 -22.25
CA THR A 136 -4.12 0.26 -21.79
C THR A 136 -4.15 0.33 -20.26
N CYS A 137 -5.34 0.43 -19.65
CA CYS A 137 -5.46 0.40 -18.18
C CYS A 137 -4.71 -0.80 -17.59
N LEU A 138 -3.87 -0.54 -16.60
CA LEU A 138 -3.03 -1.54 -15.96
C LEU A 138 -3.81 -2.75 -15.45
N LEU A 139 -5.01 -2.52 -14.89
CA LEU A 139 -5.78 -3.59 -14.23
C LEU A 139 -6.92 -4.16 -15.07
N THR A 140 -7.50 -3.40 -15.99
CA THR A 140 -8.73 -3.81 -16.72
C THR A 140 -8.55 -3.88 -18.23
N ASP A 141 -7.37 -3.48 -18.73
CA ASP A 141 -7.03 -3.47 -20.15
C ASP A 141 -7.95 -2.61 -21.03
N VAL A 142 -8.80 -1.76 -20.43
CA VAL A 142 -9.60 -0.78 -21.17
C VAL A 142 -8.68 0.21 -21.90
N PRO A 143 -9.12 0.77 -23.05
CA PRO A 143 -8.28 1.67 -23.85
C PRO A 143 -7.83 2.92 -23.08
N HIS A 144 -6.61 3.40 -23.36
CA HIS A 144 -5.97 4.51 -22.65
C HIS A 144 -6.75 5.84 -22.66
N ASN A 145 -7.65 6.03 -23.61
CA ASN A 145 -8.51 7.21 -23.68
C ASN A 145 -9.62 7.22 -22.61
N LYS A 146 -9.82 6.11 -21.88
CA LYS A 146 -10.66 6.00 -20.68
C LYS A 146 -9.84 5.97 -19.39
N CYS A 147 -8.56 6.34 -19.47
CA CYS A 147 -7.63 6.24 -18.37
C CYS A 147 -7.03 7.60 -18.01
N THR A 148 -6.66 7.71 -16.74
CA THR A 148 -5.86 8.76 -16.15
C THR A 148 -4.46 8.21 -15.84
N ALA A 149 -3.43 9.03 -16.10
CA ALA A 149 -2.08 8.78 -15.62
C ALA A 149 -2.01 9.23 -14.16
N ALA A 150 -2.22 8.29 -13.25
CA ALA A 150 -2.23 8.53 -11.80
C ALA A 150 -0.79 8.54 -11.27
N HIS A 151 -0.44 9.49 -10.41
CA HIS A 151 0.84 9.43 -9.70
C HIS A 151 0.75 8.39 -8.57
N ILE A 152 1.85 7.66 -8.32
CA ILE A 152 1.89 6.64 -7.27
C ILE A 152 1.99 7.28 -5.87
N ALA A 153 2.81 8.32 -5.75
CA ALA A 153 2.85 9.21 -4.59
C ALA A 153 2.19 10.56 -4.96
N PRO A 154 1.67 11.33 -3.99
CA PRO A 154 1.01 12.59 -4.32
C PRO A 154 1.97 13.57 -4.99
N TYR A 155 1.60 14.08 -6.17
CA TYR A 155 2.36 15.11 -6.88
C TYR A 155 2.68 16.33 -6.00
N SER A 156 1.76 16.71 -5.11
CA SER A 156 1.91 17.82 -4.16
C SER A 156 2.93 17.57 -3.05
N ARG A 157 3.62 16.43 -3.04
CA ARG A 157 4.58 16.00 -2.01
C ARG A 157 5.95 15.64 -2.61
N PRO A 158 6.66 16.58 -3.25
CA PRO A 158 8.00 16.34 -3.79
C PRO A 158 8.99 15.87 -2.71
N ASP A 159 8.80 16.26 -1.46
CA ASP A 159 9.57 15.81 -0.30
C ASP A 159 9.51 14.27 -0.12
N VAL A 160 8.36 13.65 -0.39
CA VAL A 160 8.20 12.19 -0.33
C VAL A 160 9.04 11.53 -1.41
N TYR A 161 9.07 12.08 -2.63
CA TYR A 161 9.91 11.55 -3.71
C TYR A 161 11.40 11.68 -3.37
N MET A 162 11.84 12.85 -2.89
CA MET A 162 13.24 13.06 -2.51
C MET A 162 13.69 12.06 -1.45
N GLN A 163 12.85 11.83 -0.43
CA GLN A 163 13.12 10.87 0.63
C GLN A 163 13.17 9.44 0.13
N LEU A 164 12.18 9.00 -0.66
CA LEU A 164 12.07 7.62 -1.13
C LEU A 164 13.14 7.30 -2.18
N LEU A 165 13.42 8.24 -3.08
CA LEU A 165 14.40 8.06 -4.14
C LEU A 165 15.83 8.32 -3.67
N ASN A 166 16.01 8.86 -2.45
CA ASN A 166 17.27 9.25 -1.85
C ASN A 166 18.05 10.25 -2.72
N ILE A 167 17.38 11.34 -3.10
CA ILE A 167 17.91 12.41 -3.96
C ILE A 167 17.81 13.76 -3.26
N THR A 168 18.70 14.67 -3.64
CA THR A 168 18.79 16.04 -3.08
C THR A 168 18.46 17.13 -4.09
N TYR A 169 18.08 16.75 -5.31
CA TYR A 169 17.67 17.63 -6.40
C TYR A 169 16.17 17.49 -6.70
N ASP A 170 15.67 18.28 -7.64
CA ASP A 170 14.25 18.28 -8.03
C ASP A 170 13.80 16.86 -8.44
N PRO A 171 12.78 16.29 -7.79
CA PRO A 171 12.37 14.93 -8.07
C PRO A 171 11.80 14.78 -9.49
N PRO A 172 12.00 13.62 -10.14
CA PRO A 172 11.51 13.37 -11.49
C PRO A 172 10.01 13.04 -11.49
N LEU A 173 9.18 13.97 -11.02
CA LEU A 173 7.73 13.77 -10.81
C LEU A 173 6.99 13.32 -12.06
N PHE A 174 7.50 13.68 -13.25
CA PHE A 174 6.91 13.40 -14.55
C PHE A 174 7.52 12.20 -15.28
N ASP A 175 8.39 11.43 -14.62
CA ASP A 175 8.87 10.17 -15.18
C ASP A 175 7.75 9.13 -15.19
N ALA A 176 7.72 8.28 -16.22
CA ALA A 176 6.71 7.23 -16.31
C ALA A 176 6.69 6.33 -15.08
N SER A 177 7.87 6.06 -14.49
CA SER A 177 8.05 5.25 -13.28
C SER A 177 7.30 5.81 -12.06
N CYS A 178 6.96 7.09 -12.06
CA CYS A 178 6.22 7.76 -10.99
C CYS A 178 4.70 7.59 -11.10
N GLY A 179 4.19 6.95 -12.15
CA GLY A 179 2.76 6.82 -12.41
C GLY A 179 2.27 5.46 -12.88
N LEU A 180 0.95 5.30 -12.87
CA LEU A 180 0.19 4.14 -13.36
C LEU A 180 -0.92 4.61 -14.31
N LEU A 181 -1.19 3.86 -15.37
CA LEU A 181 -2.35 4.12 -16.23
C LEU A 181 -3.60 3.41 -15.69
N LEU A 182 -4.53 4.16 -15.12
CA LEU A 182 -5.72 3.63 -14.43
C LEU A 182 -7.01 4.17 -15.04
N ARG A 183 -8.06 3.34 -15.14
CA ARG A 183 -9.42 3.82 -15.42
C ARG A 183 -9.83 4.81 -14.32
N ASP A 184 -10.63 5.83 -14.63
CA ASP A 184 -10.89 6.93 -13.69
C ASP A 184 -11.41 6.47 -12.31
N GLU A 185 -12.29 5.47 -12.26
CA GLU A 185 -12.77 4.89 -10.99
C GLU A 185 -11.66 4.18 -10.19
N LEU A 186 -10.73 3.51 -10.89
CA LEU A 186 -9.56 2.87 -10.29
C LEU A 186 -8.57 3.91 -9.77
N HIS A 187 -8.38 5.00 -10.50
CA HIS A 187 -7.55 6.13 -10.05
C HIS A 187 -8.13 6.75 -8.77
N HIS A 188 -9.41 7.08 -8.75
CA HIS A 188 -10.02 7.67 -7.57
C HIS A 188 -10.02 6.76 -6.34
N SER A 189 -10.19 5.44 -6.53
CA SER A 189 -10.10 4.46 -5.42
C SER A 189 -8.66 4.23 -4.97
N PHE A 190 -7.68 4.31 -5.88
CA PHE A 190 -6.26 4.27 -5.55
C PHE A 190 -5.87 5.45 -4.66
N ASP A 191 -6.24 6.67 -5.03
CA ASP A 191 -5.99 7.88 -4.21
C ASP A 191 -6.65 7.83 -2.83
N ARG A 192 -7.76 7.10 -2.68
CA ARG A 192 -8.45 6.86 -1.40
C ARG A 192 -7.87 5.70 -0.59
N LEU A 193 -6.77 5.09 -1.04
CA LEU A 193 -6.10 3.96 -0.38
C LEU A 193 -6.93 2.67 -0.32
N GLU A 194 -7.98 2.56 -1.15
CA GLU A 194 -8.87 1.40 -1.14
C GLU A 194 -8.20 0.13 -1.69
N TRP A 195 -7.17 0.31 -2.52
CA TRP A 195 -6.34 -0.78 -3.04
C TRP A 195 -4.92 -0.29 -3.34
N SER A 196 -3.98 -1.23 -3.41
CA SER A 196 -2.59 -0.96 -3.82
C SER A 196 -1.96 -2.20 -4.47
N LEU A 197 -0.69 -2.10 -4.84
CA LEU A 197 0.11 -3.15 -5.44
C LEU A 197 1.13 -3.68 -4.43
N TYR A 198 1.08 -4.97 -4.13
CA TYR A 198 2.08 -5.68 -3.34
C TYR A 198 3.17 -6.25 -4.27
N HIS A 199 4.44 -5.93 -4.03
CA HIS A 199 5.55 -6.42 -4.84
C HIS A 199 6.15 -7.71 -4.24
N LYS A 200 6.24 -8.78 -5.05
CA LYS A 200 6.94 -10.03 -4.71
C LYS A 200 7.49 -10.70 -5.98
N ASP A 201 8.72 -11.19 -5.91
CA ASP A 201 9.39 -11.95 -6.97
C ASP A 201 9.32 -11.26 -8.35
N GLY A 202 9.56 -9.95 -8.35
CA GLY A 202 9.53 -9.10 -9.55
C GLY A 202 8.13 -8.80 -10.10
N SER A 203 7.07 -9.34 -9.50
CA SER A 203 5.68 -9.12 -9.92
C SER A 203 4.93 -8.24 -8.92
N PHE A 204 3.88 -7.59 -9.39
CA PHE A 204 2.92 -6.92 -8.51
C PHE A 204 1.64 -7.76 -8.36
N TYR A 205 1.03 -7.71 -7.19
CA TYR A 205 -0.26 -8.33 -6.88
C TYR A 205 -1.22 -7.25 -6.40
N VAL A 206 -2.42 -7.22 -6.96
CA VAL A 206 -3.44 -6.24 -6.58
C VAL A 206 -4.05 -6.62 -5.24
N HIS A 207 -3.94 -5.76 -4.24
CA HIS A 207 -4.57 -5.96 -2.93
C HIS A 207 -5.63 -4.89 -2.69
N CYS A 208 -6.89 -5.31 -2.67
CA CYS A 208 -8.04 -4.50 -2.30
C CYS A 208 -8.31 -4.57 -0.80
N PHE A 209 -8.13 -3.45 -0.09
CA PHE A 209 -8.42 -3.30 1.33
C PHE A 209 -9.90 -3.05 1.59
N THR A 210 -10.55 -2.36 0.64
CA THR A 210 -11.98 -2.07 0.66
C THR A 210 -12.66 -2.74 -0.53
N LEU A 211 -13.82 -3.35 -0.27
CA LEU A 211 -14.68 -4.09 -1.22
C LEU A 211 -15.97 -3.32 -1.55
N SER A 212 -16.03 -2.02 -1.25
CA SER A 212 -17.18 -1.17 -1.52
C SER A 212 -17.53 -1.10 -3.01
N GLN A 213 -16.53 -1.32 -3.88
CA GLN A 213 -16.69 -1.40 -5.32
C GLN A 213 -16.49 -2.85 -5.80
N SER A 214 -17.59 -3.48 -6.20
CA SER A 214 -17.65 -4.91 -6.55
C SER A 214 -16.72 -5.29 -7.70
N GLU A 215 -16.54 -4.42 -8.71
CA GLU A 215 -15.65 -4.72 -9.84
C GLU A 215 -14.17 -4.70 -9.42
N ILE A 216 -13.75 -3.73 -8.60
CA ILE A 216 -12.36 -3.64 -8.11
C ILE A 216 -12.04 -4.84 -7.20
N ALA A 217 -13.00 -5.24 -6.36
CA ALA A 217 -12.87 -6.41 -5.50
C ALA A 217 -12.51 -7.69 -6.28
N THR A 218 -13.02 -7.86 -7.51
CA THR A 218 -12.68 -9.02 -8.36
C THR A 218 -11.23 -9.04 -8.83
N LEU A 219 -10.54 -7.90 -8.77
CA LEU A 219 -9.14 -7.78 -9.15
C LEU A 219 -8.19 -8.17 -8.02
N HIS A 220 -8.69 -8.36 -6.79
CA HIS A 220 -7.86 -8.77 -5.66
C HIS A 220 -7.12 -10.09 -5.97
N GLY A 221 -5.81 -10.11 -5.75
CA GLY A 221 -4.91 -11.21 -6.10
C GLY A 221 -4.42 -11.22 -7.55
N LYS A 222 -4.91 -10.32 -8.42
CA LYS A 222 -4.46 -10.27 -9.82
C LYS A 222 -2.96 -9.99 -9.88
N LYS A 223 -2.23 -10.90 -10.53
CA LYS A 223 -0.79 -10.77 -10.81
C LYS A 223 -0.56 -9.86 -12.02
N ILE A 224 0.40 -8.96 -11.90
CA ILE A 224 0.93 -8.12 -12.96
C ILE A 224 2.39 -8.51 -13.17
N SER A 225 2.66 -9.21 -14.29
CA SER A 225 4.01 -9.61 -14.69
C SER A 225 4.84 -8.40 -15.15
N PRO A 226 6.18 -8.41 -15.00
CA PRO A 226 7.06 -7.44 -15.64
C PRO A 226 6.78 -7.19 -17.13
N ASP A 227 6.36 -8.22 -17.86
CA ASP A 227 6.05 -8.15 -19.29
C ASP A 227 4.83 -7.28 -19.62
N ARG A 228 4.06 -6.88 -18.59
CA ARG A 228 2.95 -5.94 -18.75
C ARG A 228 3.43 -4.56 -19.19
N PHE A 229 4.65 -4.19 -18.80
CA PHE A 229 5.23 -2.88 -19.02
C PHE A 229 6.16 -2.90 -20.23
N ARG A 230 5.90 -2.01 -21.19
CA ARG A 230 6.74 -1.82 -22.38
C ARG A 230 7.94 -0.92 -22.05
N GLY A 231 9.00 -1.01 -22.86
CA GLY A 231 10.17 -0.15 -22.72
C GLY A 231 11.19 -0.67 -21.71
N LEU A 232 12.03 0.25 -21.22
CA LEU A 232 13.14 -0.06 -20.32
C LEU A 232 12.65 -0.32 -18.89
N GLU A 233 13.42 -1.10 -18.13
CA GLU A 233 13.10 -1.44 -16.74
C GLU A 233 12.96 -0.20 -15.84
N GLU A 234 13.80 0.82 -16.05
CA GLU A 234 13.76 2.11 -15.36
C GLU A 234 12.47 2.91 -15.58
N SER A 235 11.72 2.62 -16.65
CA SER A 235 10.42 3.26 -16.91
C SER A 235 9.26 2.58 -16.18
N ARG A 236 9.47 1.36 -15.65
CA ARG A 236 8.45 0.62 -14.88
C ARG A 236 8.12 1.35 -13.58
N PRO A 237 6.94 1.10 -12.98
CA PRO A 237 6.58 1.71 -11.70
C PRO A 237 7.69 1.56 -10.67
N ASP A 238 8.19 2.67 -10.14
CA ASP A 238 9.29 2.63 -9.17
C ASP A 238 8.80 1.92 -7.91
N ARG A 239 9.45 0.80 -7.61
CA ARG A 239 9.07 -0.06 -6.49
C ARG A 239 9.01 0.70 -5.17
N ARG A 240 9.89 1.68 -4.94
CA ARG A 240 9.95 2.43 -3.68
C ARG A 240 8.70 3.28 -3.48
N LEU A 241 8.17 3.86 -4.56
CA LEU A 241 6.91 4.61 -4.55
C LEU A 241 5.72 3.67 -4.33
N VAL A 242 5.72 2.52 -5.00
CA VAL A 242 4.65 1.50 -4.85
C VAL A 242 4.62 0.96 -3.42
N ASP A 243 5.78 0.57 -2.87
CA ASP A 243 5.92 0.07 -1.50
C ASP A 243 5.50 1.15 -0.49
N TRP A 244 5.80 2.43 -0.76
CA TRP A 244 5.31 3.54 0.07
C TRP A 244 3.79 3.65 0.05
N HIS A 245 3.16 3.63 -1.13
CA HIS A 245 1.69 3.71 -1.27
C HIS A 245 1.01 2.51 -0.58
N TYR A 246 1.56 1.31 -0.79
CA TYR A 246 1.13 0.09 -0.13
C TYR A 246 1.18 0.20 1.40
N LYS A 247 2.27 0.74 1.95
CA LYS A 247 2.39 1.01 3.39
C LYS A 247 1.32 1.98 3.88
N GLN A 248 0.94 3.01 3.12
CA GLN A 248 -0.16 3.90 3.52
C GLN A 248 -1.48 3.14 3.63
N CYS A 249 -1.77 2.25 2.69
CA CYS A 249 -2.96 1.39 2.73
C CYS A 249 -2.95 0.44 3.93
N LEU A 250 -1.81 -0.19 4.24
CA LEU A 250 -1.67 -1.01 5.45
C LEU A 250 -1.95 -0.21 6.72
N MET A 251 -1.39 0.99 6.81
CA MET A 251 -1.60 1.86 7.97
C MET A 251 -3.09 2.27 8.10
N ALA A 252 -3.76 2.50 6.96
CA ALA A 252 -5.15 2.94 6.91
C ALA A 252 -6.11 1.81 7.32
N HIS A 253 -5.95 0.64 6.72
CA HIS A 253 -6.96 -0.41 6.72
C HIS A 253 -6.58 -1.67 7.52
N ILE A 254 -5.29 -1.94 7.75
CA ILE A 254 -4.85 -3.13 8.51
C ILE A 254 -4.50 -2.75 9.94
N ARG A 255 -3.74 -1.66 10.12
CA ARG A 255 -3.43 -1.11 11.45
C ARG A 255 -4.56 -0.27 12.03
N GLY A 256 -5.31 0.46 11.19
CA GLY A 256 -6.40 1.33 11.66
C GLY A 256 -5.93 2.57 12.41
N PHE A 257 -4.92 3.28 11.89
CA PHE A 257 -4.42 4.55 12.48
C PHE A 257 -5.52 5.60 12.69
N SER A 258 -6.60 5.53 11.90
CA SER A 258 -7.76 6.43 11.98
C SER A 258 -8.97 5.83 12.70
N ALA A 259 -8.90 4.57 13.13
CA ALA A 259 -9.97 3.86 13.83
C ALA A 259 -9.85 3.94 15.36
N ASN A 260 -9.02 4.86 15.90
CA ASN A 260 -8.67 4.97 17.32
C ASN A 260 -8.14 3.65 17.92
N MET A 261 -7.30 2.96 17.15
CA MET A 261 -6.48 1.85 17.66
C MET A 261 -5.32 2.41 18.48
N ASP A 262 -5.64 3.03 19.62
CA ASP A 262 -4.67 3.49 20.63
C ASP A 262 -4.05 2.34 21.43
#